data_AF-A0A227J0T8-F1
#
_entry.id   AF-A0A227J0T8-F1
#
_cell.length_a   1.000
_cell.length_b   1.000
_cell.length_c   1.000
_cell.angle_alpha   90.00
_cell.angle_beta   90.00
_cell.angle_gamma   90.00
#
_symmetry.space_group_name_H-M   'P 1'
#
loop_
_entity.id
_entity.type
_entity.pdbx_description
1 polymer ?
#
loop_
_entity_poly.entity_id
_entity_poly.type
_entity_poly.pdbx_seq_one_letter_code
_entity_poly.pdbx_strand_id
1 'polypeptide(L)'
;LKEDIHLASIAGGTDICGCFVLGNPISPVYRGECQSAGLGVDVQVFNPQGHSVVGERGELVCTNSLPNFPSGFWRDSGERYHRAYWDKFDNVWHH
;
A
#
# COMPACT_ATOMS: atom_id res chain seq x y z
N LEU A 1 26.59 -7.54 -16.14
CA LEU A 1 25.54 -7.59 -15.10
C LEU A 1 25.72 -8.90 -14.34
N LYS A 2 25.70 -8.91 -13.01
CA LYS A 2 25.75 -10.16 -12.23
C LYS A 2 24.48 -10.97 -12.47
N GLU A 3 24.61 -12.28 -12.58
CA GLU A 3 23.48 -13.18 -12.85
C GLU A 3 22.77 -13.65 -11.56
N ASP A 4 23.41 -13.45 -10.41
CA ASP A 4 22.98 -13.88 -9.07
C ASP A 4 22.48 -12.71 -8.21
N ILE A 5 21.85 -11.71 -8.82
CA ILE A 5 21.24 -10.57 -8.10
C ILE A 5 19.74 -10.79 -7.97
N HIS A 6 19.23 -10.64 -6.75
CA HIS A 6 17.79 -10.54 -6.52
C HIS A 6 17.29 -9.13 -6.88
N LEU A 7 16.30 -9.06 -7.76
CA LEU A 7 15.62 -7.82 -8.14
C LEU A 7 14.39 -7.64 -7.26
N ALA A 8 14.31 -6.51 -6.56
CA ALA A 8 13.13 -6.13 -5.80
C ALA A 8 12.47 -4.91 -6.44
N SER A 9 11.26 -5.10 -6.98
CA SER A 9 10.37 -3.98 -7.31
C SER A 9 9.51 -3.69 -6.09
N ILE A 10 9.61 -2.47 -5.57
CA ILE A 10 8.91 -2.03 -4.37
C ILE A 10 8.09 -0.77 -4.69
N ALA A 11 6.97 -0.58 -4.01
CA ALA A 11 6.18 0.65 -4.12
C ALA A 11 6.17 1.38 -2.78
N GLY A 12 7.10 2.32 -2.66
CA GLY A 12 7.24 3.19 -1.50
C GLY A 12 6.48 4.51 -1.65
N GLY A 13 6.10 5.09 -0.52
CA GLY A 13 5.40 6.38 -0.45
C GLY A 13 5.92 7.24 0.70
N THR A 14 5.90 8.56 0.49
CA THR A 14 6.27 9.55 1.51
C THR A 14 5.30 9.50 2.69
N ASP A 15 4.03 9.19 2.42
CA ASP A 15 2.92 9.22 3.36
C ASP A 15 3.21 8.37 4.60
N ILE A 16 3.80 7.19 4.41
CA ILE A 16 4.15 6.28 5.50
C ILE A 16 5.67 6.15 5.70
N CYS A 17 6.49 6.87 4.93
CA CYS A 17 7.95 6.67 4.90
C CYS A 17 8.34 5.18 4.76
N GLY A 18 7.66 4.48 3.85
CA GLY A 18 7.68 3.02 3.77
C GLY A 18 7.00 2.51 2.50
N CYS A 19 6.73 1.20 2.43
CA CYS A 19 6.13 0.56 1.26
C CYS A 19 4.96 -0.36 1.65
N PHE A 20 3.91 -0.39 0.83
CA PHE A 20 2.82 -1.36 0.94
C PHE A 20 3.17 -2.71 0.30
N VAL A 21 3.87 -2.67 -0.85
CA VAL A 21 4.39 -3.85 -1.54
C VAL A 21 5.92 -3.81 -1.63
N LEU A 22 6.54 -4.96 -1.39
CA LEU A 22 7.97 -5.14 -1.20
C LEU A 22 8.52 -6.26 -2.09
N GLY A 23 9.84 -6.38 -2.12
CA GLY A 23 10.54 -7.56 -2.61
C GLY A 23 10.45 -8.70 -1.60
N ASN A 24 10.48 -9.93 -2.11
CA ASN A 24 10.45 -11.14 -1.31
C ASN A 24 11.59 -12.08 -1.78
N PRO A 25 12.65 -12.25 -0.99
CA PRO A 25 13.83 -13.02 -1.40
C PRO A 25 13.56 -14.53 -1.55
N ILE A 26 12.42 -15.03 -1.04
CA ILE A 26 12.03 -16.45 -1.14
C ILE A 26 10.95 -16.69 -2.21
N SER A 27 10.60 -15.69 -3.01
CA SER A 27 9.61 -15.78 -4.09
C SER A 27 10.22 -15.44 -5.45
N PRO A 28 9.67 -15.98 -6.55
CA PRO A 28 10.07 -15.57 -7.90
C PRO A 28 9.74 -14.09 -8.15
N VAL A 29 10.41 -13.51 -9.16
CA VAL A 29 10.18 -12.14 -9.64
C VAL A 29 9.56 -12.23 -11.02
N TYR A 30 8.42 -11.54 -11.22
CA TYR A 30 7.75 -11.44 -12.50
C TYR A 30 7.86 -10.02 -13.07
N ARG A 31 8.02 -9.92 -14.39
CA ARG A 31 8.14 -8.63 -15.07
C ARG A 31 6.84 -7.85 -14.92
N GLY A 32 6.92 -6.63 -14.38
CA GLY A 32 5.78 -5.72 -14.24
C GLY A 32 4.99 -5.89 -12.94
N GLU A 33 5.46 -6.74 -12.02
CA GLU A 33 4.79 -7.03 -10.75
C GLU A 33 5.70 -6.68 -9.56
N CYS A 34 5.08 -6.25 -8.45
CA CYS A 34 5.70 -6.29 -7.13
C CYS A 34 5.40 -7.65 -6.49
N GLN A 35 6.35 -8.23 -5.75
CA GLN A 35 6.27 -9.65 -5.37
C GLN A 35 5.24 -9.94 -4.28
N SER A 36 5.18 -9.13 -3.23
CA SER A 36 4.24 -9.34 -2.13
C SER A 36 3.94 -8.06 -1.36
N ALA A 37 2.82 -8.07 -0.63
CA ALA A 37 2.61 -7.11 0.44
C ALA A 37 3.72 -7.23 1.50
N GLY A 38 3.96 -6.13 2.22
CA GLY A 38 4.82 -6.15 3.40
C GLY A 38 4.24 -7.01 4.53
N LEU A 39 5.11 -7.56 5.37
CA LEU A 39 4.66 -8.29 6.55
C LEU A 39 3.85 -7.38 7.47
N GLY A 40 2.68 -7.86 7.90
CA GLY A 40 1.76 -7.10 8.74
C GLY A 40 1.02 -5.97 8.01
N VAL A 41 1.11 -5.90 6.68
CA VAL A 41 0.38 -4.93 5.86
C VAL A 41 -0.75 -5.65 5.12
N ASP A 42 -2.00 -5.37 5.48
CA ASP A 42 -3.18 -5.96 4.83
C ASP A 42 -3.58 -5.15 3.60
N VAL A 43 -2.77 -5.30 2.54
CA VAL A 43 -2.98 -4.65 1.25
C VAL A 43 -4.05 -5.38 0.45
N GLN A 44 -5.06 -4.64 -0.01
CA GLN A 44 -6.12 -5.15 -0.86
C GLN A 44 -6.36 -4.22 -2.04
N VAL A 45 -7.13 -4.70 -3.02
CA VAL A 45 -7.63 -3.88 -4.12
C VAL A 45 -9.14 -3.76 -3.99
N PHE A 46 -9.65 -2.53 -3.82
CA PHE A 46 -11.08 -2.28 -3.72
C PHE A 46 -11.65 -1.80 -5.06
N ASN A 47 -12.81 -2.32 -5.43
CA ASN A 47 -13.60 -1.78 -6.54
C ASN A 47 -14.34 -0.48 -6.12
N PRO A 48 -15.05 0.23 -7.02
CA PRO A 48 -15.76 1.46 -6.68
C PRO A 48 -16.89 1.29 -5.64
N GLN A 49 -17.33 0.06 -5.39
CA GLN A 49 -18.33 -0.27 -4.36
C GLN A 49 -17.69 -0.58 -3.00
N GLY A 50 -16.35 -0.55 -2.88
CA GLY A 50 -15.63 -0.86 -1.65
C GLY A 50 -15.48 -2.35 -1.36
N HIS A 51 -15.67 -3.21 -2.36
CA HIS A 51 -15.44 -4.65 -2.20
C HIS A 51 -14.03 -5.03 -2.66
N SER A 52 -13.40 -5.93 -1.91
CA SER A 52 -12.11 -6.52 -2.25
C SER A 52 -12.23 -7.39 -3.51
N VAL A 53 -11.34 -7.18 -4.47
CA VAL A 53 -11.30 -7.88 -5.77
C VAL A 53 -9.90 -8.39 -6.10
N VAL A 54 -9.82 -9.41 -6.97
CA VAL A 54 -8.55 -10.04 -7.40
C VAL A 54 -8.54 -10.15 -8.91
N GLY A 55 -7.40 -9.80 -9.54
CA GLY A 55 -7.24 -9.84 -11.00
C GLY A 55 -7.96 -8.71 -11.74
N GLU A 56 -8.51 -7.75 -11.00
CA GLU A 56 -9.20 -6.57 -11.52
C GLU A 56 -8.48 -5.31 -11.09
N ARG A 57 -8.65 -4.24 -11.89
CA ARG A 57 -8.14 -2.93 -11.54
C ARG A 57 -9.06 -2.30 -10.49
N GLY A 58 -8.47 -1.75 -9.44
CA GLY A 58 -9.18 -0.99 -8.41
C GLY A 58 -8.24 -0.04 -7.66
N GLU A 59 -8.68 0.38 -6.48
CA GLU A 59 -7.91 1.20 -5.55
C GLU A 59 -7.03 0.33 -4.66
N LEU A 60 -5.76 0.68 -4.49
CA LEU A 60 -4.93 0.04 -3.47
C LEU A 60 -5.33 0.58 -2.09
N VAL A 61 -5.67 -0.32 -1.18
CA VAL A 61 -6.06 0.03 0.19
C VAL A 61 -5.26 -0.76 1.21
N CYS A 62 -5.18 -0.23 2.44
CA CYS A 62 -4.65 -0.94 3.60
C CYS A 62 -5.75 -1.02 4.66
N THR A 63 -6.15 -2.25 4.99
CA THR A 63 -7.33 -2.51 5.84
C THR A 63 -6.98 -2.71 7.32
N ASN A 64 -5.70 -2.57 7.67
CA ASN A 64 -5.21 -2.54 9.04
C ASN A 64 -4.33 -1.32 9.30
N SER A 65 -4.14 -0.98 10.59
CA SER A 65 -3.27 0.12 11.00
C SER A 65 -1.79 -0.27 10.97
N LEU A 66 -0.93 0.65 10.53
CA LEU A 66 0.52 0.49 10.59
C LEU A 66 1.14 1.41 11.66
N PRO A 67 2.25 1.00 12.33
CA PRO A 67 2.92 1.83 13.34
C PRO A 67 3.43 3.19 12.83
N ASN A 68 3.66 3.29 11.53
CA ASN A 68 4.23 4.44 10.84
C ASN A 68 3.20 5.25 10.04
N PHE A 69 1.89 5.01 10.23
CA PHE A 69 0.89 5.95 9.73
C PHE A 69 1.10 7.33 10.37
N PRO A 70 0.97 8.42 9.60
CA PRO A 70 1.05 9.76 10.16
C PRO A 70 0.02 9.96 11.26
N SER A 71 0.40 10.72 12.28
CA SER A 71 -0.58 11.23 13.25
C SER A 71 -1.51 12.29 12.65
N GLY A 72 -1.14 12.85 11.50
CA GLY A 72 -1.88 13.89 10.79
C GLY A 72 -0.93 14.79 9.98
N PHE A 73 -1.49 15.76 9.26
CA PHE A 73 -0.70 16.75 8.53
C PHE A 73 -0.33 17.95 9.41
N TRP A 74 0.83 18.55 9.14
CA TRP A 74 1.27 19.75 9.86
C TRP A 74 0.30 20.92 9.62
N ARG A 75 -0.10 21.59 10.72
CA ARG A 75 -1.09 22.70 10.70
C ARG A 75 -2.44 22.32 10.07
N ASP A 76 -2.86 21.08 10.27
CA ASP A 76 -4.18 20.60 9.89
C ASP A 76 -5.03 20.31 11.13
N SER A 77 -6.34 20.54 11.05
CA SER A 77 -7.30 20.13 12.08
C SER A 77 -7.56 18.63 12.08
N GLY A 78 -7.02 17.92 11.09
CA GLY A 78 -7.30 16.52 10.77
C GLY A 78 -8.20 16.36 9.54
N GLU A 79 -8.87 17.41 9.09
CA GLU A 79 -9.78 17.35 7.95
C GLU A 79 -9.08 17.07 6.62
N ARG A 80 -7.88 17.61 6.41
CA ARG A 80 -7.13 17.32 5.17
C ARG A 80 -6.56 15.92 5.21
N TYR A 81 -6.07 15.47 6.37
CA TYR A 81 -5.59 14.11 6.55
C TYR A 81 -6.71 13.08 6.36
N HIS A 82 -7.89 13.32 6.95
CA HIS A 82 -9.05 12.46 6.76
C HIS A 82 -9.49 12.40 5.30
N ARG A 83 -9.59 13.55 4.63
CA ARG A 83 -9.93 13.61 3.19
C ARG A 83 -8.88 12.97 2.28
N ALA A 84 -7.63 12.91 2.71
CA ALA A 84 -6.58 12.32 1.89
C ALA A 84 -6.66 10.79 1.86
N TYR A 85 -7.03 10.15 2.98
CA TYR A 85 -6.86 8.69 3.11
C TYR A 85 -8.05 7.93 3.68
N TRP A 86 -9.08 8.59 4.21
CA TRP A 86 -10.11 7.94 5.03
C TRP A 86 -11.56 8.29 4.64
N ASP A 87 -11.76 9.23 3.72
CA ASP A 87 -13.10 9.73 3.35
C ASP A 87 -13.83 8.87 2.31
N LYS A 88 -13.11 8.02 1.58
CA LYS A 88 -13.64 7.21 0.49
C LYS A 88 -14.20 5.87 0.96
N PHE A 89 -13.50 5.22 1.89
CA PHE A 89 -13.87 3.92 2.44
C PHE A 89 -13.84 4.00 3.96
N ASP A 90 -14.95 3.63 4.59
CA ASP A 90 -15.08 3.74 6.05
C ASP A 90 -14.00 2.91 6.77
N ASN A 91 -13.24 3.57 7.63
CA ASN A 91 -12.13 3.00 8.40
C ASN A 91 -11.02 2.31 7.58
N VAL A 92 -10.83 2.68 6.31
CA VAL A 92 -9.82 2.06 5.43
C VAL A 92 -8.93 3.13 4.80
N TRP A 93 -7.61 2.92 4.89
CA TRP A 93 -6.63 3.78 4.22
C TRP A 93 -6.66 3.52 2.71
N HIS A 94 -6.81 4.55 1.90
CA HIS A 94 -6.81 4.46 0.43
C HIS A 94 -5.74 5.34 -0.24
N HIS A 95 -5.43 5.06 -1.51
CA HIS A 95 -4.42 5.72 -2.34
C HIS A 95 -4.94 6.09 -3.72
#